data_AF-A0A7C4HJU4-F1
#
_entry.id   AF-A0A7C4HJU4-F1
#
_cell.length_a   1.000
_cell.length_b   1.000
_cell.length_c   1.000
_cell.angle_alpha   90.00
_cell.angle_beta   90.00
_cell.angle_gamma   90.00
#
_symmetry.space_group_name_H-M   'P 1'
#
loop_
_entity.id
_entity.type
_entity.pdbx_description
1 polymer ?
#
loop_
_entity_poly.entity_id
_entity_poly.type
_entity_poly.pdbx_seq_one_letter_code
_entity_poly.pdbx_strand_id
1 'polypeptide(L)'
;MSYLVLARKYRPQTFEEILGQEATVQTLQNAIRQNRVAHAFLFTGPRGCGKTTLARVLAKALNCQNQDGPTPNPCGQCGPCKEITA
;
A
#
# COMPACT_ATOMS: atom_id res chain seq x y z
N MET A 1 13.27 -6.81 -22.45
CA MET A 1 12.97 -6.60 -21.01
C MET A 1 14.30 -6.46 -20.28
N SER A 2 14.55 -5.30 -19.66
CA SER A 2 15.72 -5.10 -18.82
C SER A 2 15.62 -5.95 -17.55
N TYR A 3 16.74 -6.50 -17.09
CA TYR A 3 16.82 -7.22 -15.82
C TYR A 3 16.28 -6.36 -14.67
N LEU A 4 15.36 -6.91 -13.88
CA LEU A 4 14.79 -6.25 -12.70
C LEU A 4 15.25 -6.98 -11.44
N VAL A 5 15.81 -6.24 -10.48
CA VAL A 5 16.23 -6.79 -9.18
C VAL A 5 15.03 -7.37 -8.44
N LEU A 6 15.20 -8.54 -7.80
CA LEU A 6 14.13 -9.28 -7.11
C LEU A 6 13.35 -8.41 -6.11
N ALA A 7 14.06 -7.56 -5.36
CA ALA A 7 13.45 -6.64 -4.40
C ALA A 7 12.47 -5.62 -5.02
N ARG A 8 12.60 -5.33 -6.32
CA ARG A 8 11.62 -4.53 -7.07
C ARG A 8 10.54 -5.41 -7.69
N LYS A 9 10.91 -6.57 -8.22
CA LYS A 9 10.00 -7.52 -8.87
C LYS A 9 8.91 -8.02 -7.91
N TYR A 10 9.29 -8.32 -6.68
CA TYR A 10 8.41 -8.91 -5.66
C TYR A 10 8.02 -7.92 -4.56
N ARG A 11 8.11 -6.61 -4.81
CA ARG A 11 7.60 -5.63 -3.86
C ARG A 11 6.08 -5.82 -3.75
N PRO A 12 5.51 -6.03 -2.55
CA PRO A 12 4.08 -6.11 -2.34
C PRO A 12 3.32 -4.91 -2.93
N GLN A 13 2.21 -5.20 -3.59
CA GLN A 13 1.35 -4.21 -4.26
C GLN A 13 -0.01 -4.04 -3.56
N THR A 14 -0.41 -5.02 -2.76
CA THR A 14 -1.66 -5.06 -1.97
C THR A 14 -1.35 -5.27 -0.48
N PHE A 15 -2.35 -5.07 0.39
CA PHE A 15 -2.18 -5.33 1.82
C PHE A 15 -1.99 -6.81 2.15
N GLU A 16 -2.59 -7.70 1.36
CA GLU A 16 -2.55 -9.16 1.56
C GLU A 16 -1.17 -9.75 1.24
N GLU A 17 -0.40 -9.08 0.38
CA GLU A 17 0.96 -9.48 0.02
C GLU A 17 2.01 -9.04 1.07
N ILE A 18 1.61 -8.28 2.10
CA ILE A 18 2.52 -7.82 3.15
C ILE A 18 2.65 -8.90 4.22
N LEU A 19 3.87 -9.37 4.43
CA LEU A 19 4.18 -10.45 5.37
C LEU A 19 4.60 -9.92 6.75
N GLY A 20 4.05 -10.48 7.82
CA GLY A 20 4.49 -10.27 9.21
C GLY A 20 4.12 -8.92 9.83
N GLN A 21 3.16 -8.19 9.25
CA GLN A 21 2.66 -6.91 9.77
C GLN A 21 1.13 -6.88 9.92
N GLU A 22 0.55 -8.01 10.29
CA GLU A 22 -0.90 -8.25 10.28
C GLU A 22 -1.65 -7.18 11.10
N ALA A 23 -1.18 -6.87 12.30
CA ALA A 23 -1.81 -5.85 13.16
C ALA A 23 -1.80 -4.44 12.54
N THR A 24 -0.70 -4.07 11.87
CA THR A 24 -0.58 -2.75 11.23
C THR A 24 -1.45 -2.68 9.98
N VAL A 25 -1.40 -3.72 9.15
CA VAL A 25 -2.24 -3.86 7.96
C VAL A 25 -3.72 -3.79 8.33
N GLN A 26 -4.14 -4.56 9.34
CA GLN A 26 -5.52 -4.58 9.80
C GLN A 26 -5.98 -3.20 10.30
N THR A 27 -5.12 -2.50 11.05
CA THR A 27 -5.40 -1.13 11.53
C THR A 27 -5.65 -0.17 10.37
N LEU A 28 -4.78 -0.19 9.35
CA LEU A 28 -4.92 0.67 8.17
C LEU A 28 -6.17 0.33 7.34
N GLN A 29 -6.42 -0.96 7.11
CA GLN A 29 -7.64 -1.40 6.41
C GLN A 29 -8.90 -0.97 7.16
N ASN A 30 -8.92 -1.07 8.49
CA ASN A 30 -10.05 -0.64 9.30
C ASN A 30 -10.24 0.88 9.27
N ALA A 31 -9.15 1.65 9.32
CA ALA A 31 -9.21 3.11 9.20
C ALA A 31 -9.84 3.54 7.87
N ILE A 32 -9.49 2.86 6.77
CA ILE A 32 -10.09 3.10 5.45
C ILE A 32 -11.58 2.72 5.44
N ARG A 33 -11.93 1.49 5.87
CA ARG A 33 -13.32 1.00 5.89
C ARG A 33 -14.26 1.88 6.72
N GLN A 34 -13.74 2.46 7.80
CA GLN A 34 -14.51 3.30 8.72
C GLN A 34 -14.46 4.78 8.34
N ASN A 35 -13.79 5.15 7.25
CA ASN A 35 -13.55 6.53 6.86
C ASN A 35 -12.92 7.38 7.98
N ARG A 36 -11.99 6.78 8.74
CA ARG A 36 -11.25 7.40 9.86
C ARG A 36 -9.76 7.46 9.56
N VAL A 37 -9.41 7.89 8.35
CA VAL A 37 -8.02 8.00 7.91
C VAL A 37 -7.37 9.23 8.56
N ALA A 38 -6.22 9.02 9.21
CA ALA A 38 -5.45 10.11 9.79
C ALA A 38 -4.81 10.99 8.70
N HIS A 39 -4.60 12.27 9.02
CA HIS A 39 -3.94 13.22 8.12
C HIS A 39 -2.46 12.90 7.87
N ALA A 40 -1.81 12.19 8.80
CA ALA A 40 -0.40 11.83 8.71
C ALA A 40 -0.13 10.46 9.33
N PHE A 41 0.83 9.74 8.75
CA PHE A 41 1.31 8.43 9.22
C PHE A 41 2.83 8.44 9.35
N LEU A 42 3.34 7.95 10.47
CA LEU A 42 4.77 7.75 10.70
C LEU A 42 5.07 6.25 10.73
N PHE A 43 5.78 5.76 9.72
CA PHE A 43 6.22 4.37 9.65
C PHE A 43 7.66 4.26 10.20
N THR A 44 7.85 3.51 11.30
CA THR A 44 9.15 3.35 11.98
C THR A 44 9.65 1.90 11.96
N GLY A 45 10.96 1.69 12.04
CA GLY A 45 11.57 0.36 12.13
C GLY A 45 12.85 0.17 11.30
N PRO A 46 13.52 -1.00 11.40
CA PRO A 46 14.80 -1.30 10.75
C PRO A 46 14.79 -1.19 9.22
N ARG A 47 15.96 -1.04 8.60
CA ARG A 47 16.06 -1.02 7.12
C ARG A 47 15.55 -2.35 6.55
N GLY A 48 14.79 -2.28 5.45
CA GLY A 48 14.29 -3.47 4.77
C GLY A 48 12.99 -4.06 5.33
N CYS A 49 12.48 -3.59 6.48
CA CYS A 49 11.25 -4.14 7.07
C CYS A 49 9.95 -3.76 6.34
N GLY A 50 9.98 -3.15 5.15
CA GLY A 50 8.75 -2.90 4.37
C GLY A 50 8.03 -1.56 4.63
N LYS A 51 8.58 -0.63 5.42
CA LYS A 51 7.97 0.70 5.69
C LYS A 51 7.50 1.44 4.44
N THR A 52 8.39 1.64 3.48
CA THR A 52 8.07 2.34 2.22
C THR A 52 7.10 1.56 1.35
N THR A 53 7.17 0.22 1.40
CA THR A 53 6.22 -0.65 0.69
C THR A 53 4.81 -0.46 1.24
N LEU A 54 4.63 -0.56 2.56
CA LEU A 54 3.34 -0.37 3.21
C LEU A 54 2.78 1.04 2.95
N ALA A 55 3.62 2.06 3.05
CA ALA A 55 3.23 3.44 2.73
C ALA A 55 2.73 3.60 1.27
N ARG A 56 3.37 2.91 0.31
CA ARG A 56 2.91 2.90 -1.09
C ARG A 56 1.57 2.18 -1.25
N VAL A 57 1.38 1.04 -0.60
CA VAL A 57 0.09 0.32 -0.63
C VAL A 57 -1.03 1.18 -0.05
N LEU A 58 -0.78 1.85 1.08
CA LEU A 58 -1.72 2.80 1.67
C LEU A 58 -2.02 3.96 0.71
N ALA A 59 -1.00 4.55 0.07
CA ALA A 59 -1.20 5.62 -0.90
C ALA A 59 -2.07 5.17 -2.09
N LYS A 60 -1.92 3.92 -2.56
CA LYS A 60 -2.82 3.36 -3.59
C LYS A 60 -4.24 3.21 -3.10
N ALA A 61 -4.41 2.68 -1.89
CA ALA A 61 -5.71 2.49 -1.27
C ALA A 61 -6.50 3.80 -1.14
N LEU A 62 -5.81 4.90 -0.82
CA LEU A 62 -6.42 6.23 -0.70
C LEU A 62 -6.72 6.90 -2.04
N ASN A 63 -5.92 6.64 -3.09
CA ASN A 63 -6.01 7.33 -4.39
C ASN A 63 -6.62 6.47 -5.50
N CYS A 64 -7.07 5.25 -5.20
CA CYS A 64 -7.63 4.35 -6.20
C CYS A 64 -8.91 4.94 -6.80
N GLN A 65 -8.99 5.00 -8.13
CA GLN A 65 -10.16 5.55 -8.86
C GLN A 65 -11.19 4.49 -9.24
N ASN A 66 -11.02 3.24 -8.81
CA ASN A 66 -11.93 2.16 -9.16
C ASN A 66 -13.21 2.14 -8.29
N GLN A 67 -13.25 2.96 -7.24
CA GLN A 67 -14.38 3.13 -6.34
C GLN A 67 -14.51 4.61 -5.99
N ASP A 68 -15.72 5.05 -5.62
CA ASP A 68 -15.98 6.41 -5.15
C ASP A 68 -15.46 6.58 -3.72
N GLY A 69 -14.14 6.66 -3.58
CA GLY A 69 -13.44 6.95 -2.33
C GLY A 69 -12.36 5.94 -1.94
N PRO A 70 -11.74 6.13 -0.75
CA PRO A 70 -10.70 5.25 -0.23
C PRO A 70 -11.15 3.80 -0.11
N THR A 71 -10.31 2.87 -0.58
CA THR A 71 -10.63 1.43 -0.57
C THR A 71 -9.46 0.60 -0.04
N PRO A 72 -9.70 -0.39 0.85
CA PRO A 72 -8.64 -1.26 1.32
C PRO A 72 -8.10 -2.16 0.21
N ASN A 73 -8.79 -2.29 -0.92
CA ASN A 73 -8.44 -3.19 -2.01
C ASN A 73 -8.12 -2.38 -3.29
N PRO A 74 -6.90 -1.78 -3.41
CA PRO A 74 -6.55 -0.99 -4.57
C PRO A 74 -6.48 -1.86 -5.84
N CYS A 75 -6.99 -1.35 -6.97
CA CYS A 75 -7.13 -2.15 -8.19
C CYS A 75 -5.81 -2.44 -8.93
N GLY A 76 -4.74 -1.67 -8.66
CA GLY A 76 -3.45 -1.81 -9.34
C GLY A 76 -3.42 -1.36 -10.82
N GLN A 77 -4.55 -0.94 -11.40
CA GLN A 77 -4.68 -0.72 -12.85
C GLN A 77 -5.03 0.73 -13.26
N CYS A 78 -5.61 1.54 -12.36
CA CYS A 78 -5.91 2.95 -12.63
C CYS A 78 -4.64 3.81 -12.66
N GLY A 79 -4.75 5.05 -13.15
CA GLY A 79 -3.63 5.99 -13.27
C GLY A 79 -2.82 6.13 -11.98
N PRO A 80 -3.45 6.56 -10.85
CA PRO A 80 -2.75 6.70 -9.57
C PRO A 80 -2.09 5.40 -9.09
N CYS A 81 -2.77 4.26 -9.22
CA CYS A 81 -2.21 2.96 -8.83
C CYS A 81 -0.93 2.61 -9.61
N LYS A 82 -0.91 2.89 -10.92
CA LYS A 82 0.27 2.65 -11.78
C LYS A 82 1.41 3.60 -11.44
N GLU A 83 1.12 4.88 -11.24
CA GLU A 83 2.12 5.90 -10.88
C GLU A 83 2.77 5.63 -9.53
N ILE A 84 2.01 5.18 -8.51
CA ILE A 84 2.55 4.83 -7.19
C ILE A 84 3.38 3.53 -7.23
N THR A 85 3.10 2.65 -8.20
CA THR A 85 3.84 1.40 -8.40
C THR A 85 5.22 1.63 -9.00
N ALA A 86 5.33 2.62 -9.90
CA ALA A 86 6.58 3.03 -10.55
C ALA A 86 7.67 3.47 -9.55
#